data_AF-A0A8T2DRC1-F1
#
_entry.id   AF-A0A8T2DRC1-F1
#
_cell.length_a   1.000
_cell.length_b   1.000
_cell.length_c   1.000
_cell.angle_alpha   90.00
_cell.angle_beta   90.00
_cell.angle_gamma   90.00
#
_symmetry.space_group_name_H-M   'P 1'
#
loop_
_entity.id
_entity.type
_entity.pdbx_description
1 polymer ?
#
loop_
_entity_poly.entity_id
_entity_poly.type
_entity_poly.pdbx_seq_one_letter_code
_entity_poly.pdbx_strand_id
1 'polypeptide(L)'
;MEKSQRCNKDTNTTIGFCLLPSELIQNILFHLCIPEIIRMKLLNKYVLTTISDRSFIRQLNDGSQRDTWIFVYTRRWRRDNGVLHGFSDRSVRWFKIPVAEILAGEIRPGEDLYLLTASGNFLLFASNTHSGIIAVDLVGKIVTRISSCPLGPRGTSSWRRSGMKLVPDPSNPSHFRFMFAEMVNNRPVLFTYYSNTATWHTKETEDTTNWEVKKNSNVLFLSLSNRPHESTVMSVDDGSIINRFPRILRPRINQDAIRQCPSSVGFSRNDLESQLLHIHGDEYKVVIRLDRIDNSKMNKVMKSLEVWEISSNGEKWELVSRAPSEVISKKPCGVMMGCLERRLGVIRVALMTNHEGLWNIIWLDYDKHKDKWEWVPLPDCRFLQGSNMAGISFSSGLTFSL
;
A
#
# COMPACT_ATOMS: atom_id res chain seq x y z
N MET A 1 -17.89 -65.90 37.12
CA MET A 1 -16.64 -65.13 36.90
C MET A 1 -16.85 -64.25 35.68
N GLU A 2 -17.36 -63.04 35.87
CA GLU A 2 -17.33 -61.99 34.84
C GLU A 2 -16.41 -60.89 35.35
N LYS A 3 -15.25 -60.75 34.71
CA LYS A 3 -14.34 -59.64 34.96
C LYS A 3 -14.88 -58.43 34.18
N SER A 4 -15.33 -57.42 34.91
CA SER A 4 -15.61 -56.11 34.34
C SER A 4 -14.30 -55.47 33.88
N GLN A 5 -14.13 -55.40 32.56
CA GLN A 5 -13.03 -54.68 31.93
C GLN A 5 -13.36 -53.18 32.03
N ARG A 6 -12.83 -52.52 33.07
CA ARG A 6 -12.85 -51.07 33.19
C ARG A 6 -12.07 -50.49 32.01
N CYS A 7 -12.78 -49.91 31.06
CA CYS A 7 -12.19 -49.06 30.04
C CYS A 7 -11.55 -47.86 30.77
N ASN A 8 -10.21 -47.82 30.81
CA ASN A 8 -9.48 -46.62 31.18
C ASN A 8 -9.91 -45.52 30.20
N LYS A 9 -10.66 -44.53 30.69
CA LYS A 9 -10.82 -43.27 29.98
C LYS A 9 -9.47 -42.59 30.01
N ASP A 10 -8.82 -42.52 28.86
CA ASP A 10 -7.70 -41.61 28.63
C ASP A 10 -8.12 -40.21 29.10
N THR A 11 -7.50 -39.75 30.18
CA THR A 11 -7.60 -38.37 30.62
C THR A 11 -6.82 -37.53 29.61
N ASN A 12 -7.48 -37.11 28.53
CA ASN A 12 -7.03 -36.01 27.70
C ASN A 12 -6.92 -34.77 28.59
N THR A 13 -5.78 -34.56 29.21
CA THR A 13 -5.43 -33.34 29.94
C THR A 13 -5.27 -32.22 28.90
N THR A 14 -6.39 -31.63 28.50
CA THR A 14 -6.40 -30.38 27.74
C THR A 14 -5.83 -29.28 28.63
N ILE A 15 -4.57 -28.93 28.40
CA ILE A 15 -3.94 -27.76 29.03
C ILE A 15 -4.58 -26.52 28.40
N GLY A 16 -5.24 -25.70 29.22
CA GLY A 16 -5.79 -24.42 28.77
C GLY A 16 -4.68 -23.44 28.39
N PHE A 17 -4.90 -22.63 27.35
CA PHE A 17 -3.92 -21.66 26.83
C PHE A 17 -3.31 -20.75 27.92
N CYS A 18 -4.12 -20.34 28.90
CA CYS A 18 -3.68 -19.45 29.99
C CYS A 18 -2.86 -20.15 31.08
N LEU A 19 -2.67 -21.48 30.99
CA LEU A 19 -1.80 -22.27 31.86
C LEU A 19 -0.40 -22.45 31.27
N LEU A 20 -0.16 -21.95 30.06
CA LEU A 20 1.17 -21.92 29.47
C LEU A 20 2.06 -20.92 30.23
N PRO A 21 3.39 -21.18 30.31
CA PRO A 21 4.37 -20.20 30.78
C PRO A 21 4.22 -18.83 30.09
N SER A 22 4.46 -17.75 30.84
CA SER A 22 4.39 -16.36 30.38
C SER A 22 5.16 -16.14 29.08
N GLU A 23 6.37 -16.71 29.02
CA GLU A 23 7.31 -16.54 27.93
C GLU A 23 6.77 -17.19 26.65
N LEU A 24 6.10 -18.35 26.78
CA LEU A 24 5.46 -19.01 25.65
C LEU A 24 4.25 -18.24 25.16
N ILE A 25 3.43 -17.70 26.06
CA ILE A 25 2.28 -16.87 25.69
C ILE A 25 2.76 -15.61 24.94
N GLN A 26 3.76 -14.92 25.47
CA GLN A 26 4.36 -13.75 24.81
C GLN A 26 4.91 -14.11 23.43
N ASN A 27 5.65 -15.21 23.33
CA ASN A 27 6.20 -15.66 22.05
C ASN A 27 5.10 -15.97 21.04
N ILE A 28 4.02 -16.64 21.45
CA ILE A 28 2.86 -16.89 20.57
C ILE A 28 2.26 -15.57 20.10
N LEU A 29 2.06 -14.60 21.01
CA LEU A 29 1.48 -13.30 20.67
C LEU A 29 2.36 -12.51 19.69
N PHE A 30 3.69 -12.60 19.78
CA PHE A 30 4.61 -11.94 18.83
C PHE A 30 4.58 -12.51 17.40
N HIS A 31 4.01 -13.71 17.22
CA HIS A 31 3.80 -14.31 15.91
C HIS A 31 2.41 -14.00 15.32
N LEU A 32 1.53 -13.33 16.08
CA LEU A 32 0.22 -12.90 15.61
C LEU A 32 0.27 -11.51 14.98
N CYS A 33 -0.60 -11.27 14.01
CA CYS A 33 -0.80 -9.92 13.48
C CYS A 33 -1.63 -9.08 14.47
N ILE A 34 -1.45 -7.76 14.46
CA ILE A 34 -2.15 -6.85 15.38
C ILE A 34 -3.68 -7.02 15.41
N PRO A 35 -4.40 -7.20 14.29
CA PRO A 35 -5.85 -7.45 14.34
C PRO A 35 -6.23 -8.68 15.16
N GLU A 36 -5.37 -9.69 15.24
CA GLU A 36 -5.57 -10.90 16.05
C GLU A 36 -5.28 -10.60 17.51
N ILE A 37 -4.17 -9.90 17.79
CA ILE A 37 -3.80 -9.47 19.14
C ILE A 37 -4.90 -8.60 19.77
N ILE A 38 -5.50 -7.68 19.00
CA ILE A 38 -6.64 -6.86 19.46
C ILE A 38 -7.82 -7.74 19.89
N ARG A 39 -8.13 -8.81 19.14
CA ARG A 39 -9.19 -9.75 19.52
C ARG A 39 -8.83 -10.54 20.77
N MET A 40 -7.57 -10.93 20.91
CA MET A 40 -7.06 -11.66 22.07
C MET A 40 -7.16 -10.84 23.37
N LYS A 41 -7.03 -9.50 23.31
CA LYS A 41 -7.26 -8.61 24.47
C LYS A 41 -8.62 -8.81 25.13
N LEU A 42 -9.64 -9.20 24.36
CA LEU A 42 -11.02 -9.35 24.85
C LEU A 42 -11.30 -10.72 25.48
N LEU A 43 -10.39 -11.69 25.36
CA LEU A 43 -10.65 -13.08 25.76
C LEU A 43 -10.25 -13.39 27.21
N ASN A 44 -9.21 -12.74 27.73
CA ASN A 44 -8.67 -13.08 29.05
C ASN A 44 -7.91 -11.91 29.69
N LYS A 45 -8.08 -11.71 31.01
CA LYS A 45 -7.42 -10.65 31.79
C LYS A 45 -5.89 -10.75 31.77
N TYR A 46 -5.34 -11.96 31.86
CA TYR A 46 -3.89 -12.21 31.80
C TYR A 46 -3.29 -11.84 30.43
N VAL A 47 -4.00 -12.18 29.35
CA VAL A 47 -3.61 -11.80 27.99
C VAL A 47 -3.71 -10.27 27.84
N LEU A 48 -4.76 -9.66 28.38
CA LEU A 48 -4.89 -8.20 28.41
C LEU A 48 -3.73 -7.54 29.16
N THR A 49 -3.33 -8.03 30.33
CA THR A 49 -2.20 -7.47 31.09
C THR A 49 -0.89 -7.63 30.33
N THR A 50 -0.68 -8.77 29.66
CA THR A 50 0.51 -9.02 28.84
C THR A 50 0.59 -8.05 27.65
N ILE A 51 -0.51 -7.89 26.91
CA ILE A 51 -0.53 -7.01 25.72
C ILE A 51 -0.49 -5.52 26.12
N SER A 52 -0.94 -5.18 27.34
CA SER A 52 -0.88 -3.81 27.86
C SER A 52 0.48 -3.45 28.47
N ASP A 53 1.38 -4.42 28.62
CA ASP A 53 2.71 -4.17 29.15
C ASP A 53 3.57 -3.35 28.17
N ARG A 54 4.26 -2.34 28.69
CA ARG A 54 5.07 -1.42 27.87
C ARG A 54 6.23 -2.12 27.17
N SER A 55 6.87 -3.08 27.83
CA SER A 55 8.00 -3.80 27.25
C SER A 55 7.53 -4.71 26.11
N PHE A 56 6.37 -5.35 26.28
CA PHE A 56 5.71 -6.12 25.25
C PHE A 56 5.30 -5.26 24.06
N ILE A 57 4.65 -4.12 24.28
CA ILE A 57 4.23 -3.20 23.22
C ILE A 57 5.43 -2.71 22.41
N ARG A 58 6.54 -2.34 23.09
CA ARG A 58 7.76 -1.89 22.40
C ARG A 58 8.30 -2.97 21.47
N GLN A 59 8.48 -4.20 21.98
CA GLN A 59 8.98 -5.31 21.17
C GLN A 59 8.04 -5.67 20.02
N LEU A 60 6.73 -5.65 20.26
CA LEU A 60 5.73 -5.92 19.23
C LEU A 60 5.77 -4.85 18.13
N ASN A 61 5.86 -3.58 18.49
CA ASN A 61 5.94 -2.46 17.55
C ASN A 61 7.25 -2.52 16.73
N ASP A 62 8.38 -2.84 17.36
CA ASP A 62 9.67 -2.99 16.67
C ASP A 62 9.61 -4.10 15.60
N GLY A 63 8.93 -5.20 15.93
CA GLY A 63 8.64 -6.25 14.96
C GLY A 63 7.71 -5.77 13.86
N SER A 64 6.60 -5.12 14.22
CA SER A 64 5.58 -4.76 13.24
C SER A 64 6.03 -3.71 12.23
N GLN A 65 6.94 -2.81 12.58
CA GLN A 65 7.52 -1.85 11.61
C GLN A 65 8.13 -2.51 10.35
N ARG A 66 8.51 -3.79 10.45
CA ARG A 66 9.04 -4.57 9.31
C ARG A 66 7.94 -5.23 8.48
N ASP A 67 6.76 -5.42 9.06
CA ASP A 67 5.62 -6.02 8.40
C ASP A 67 5.17 -5.15 7.23
N THR A 68 4.66 -5.82 6.20
CA THR A 68 4.02 -5.18 5.07
C THR A 68 2.57 -5.57 5.03
N TRP A 69 1.70 -4.56 5.01
CA TRP A 69 0.28 -4.74 4.84
C TRP A 69 -0.14 -4.37 3.43
N ILE A 70 -1.05 -5.15 2.86
CA ILE A 70 -1.81 -4.80 1.68
C ILE A 70 -3.27 -4.67 2.09
N PHE A 71 -3.84 -3.50 1.83
CA PHE A 71 -5.23 -3.19 2.12
C PHE A 71 -6.02 -3.08 0.83
N VAL A 72 -7.16 -3.76 0.78
CA VAL A 72 -8.09 -3.75 -0.35
C VAL A 72 -9.46 -3.31 0.16
N TYR A 73 -9.90 -2.16 -0.32
CA TYR A 73 -11.22 -1.64 0.00
C TYR A 73 -12.20 -2.00 -1.10
N THR A 74 -13.33 -2.58 -0.71
CA THR A 74 -14.40 -2.99 -1.62
C THR A 74 -15.72 -2.33 -1.24
N ARG A 75 -16.49 -1.97 -2.26
CA ARG A 75 -17.86 -1.49 -2.17
C ARG A 75 -18.79 -2.56 -2.73
N ARG A 76 -19.89 -2.82 -2.03
CA ARG A 76 -20.96 -3.65 -2.57
C ARG A 76 -22.05 -2.76 -3.15
N TRP A 77 -22.52 -3.13 -4.34
CA TRP A 77 -23.65 -2.45 -4.97
C TRP A 77 -24.90 -2.57 -4.06
N ARG A 78 -25.56 -1.45 -3.74
CA ARG A 78 -26.77 -1.35 -2.89
C ARG A 78 -26.66 -1.74 -1.41
N ARG A 79 -25.45 -1.92 -0.87
CA ARG A 79 -25.24 -1.98 0.59
C ARG A 79 -24.36 -0.82 1.00
N ASP A 80 -24.80 -0.08 2.00
CA ASP A 80 -24.16 1.18 2.43
C ASP A 80 -22.76 0.98 3.03
N ASN A 81 -22.37 -0.27 3.33
CA ASN A 81 -21.15 -0.55 4.08
C ASN A 81 -20.09 -1.15 3.16
N GLY A 82 -19.05 -0.36 2.85
CA GLY A 82 -17.81 -0.88 2.28
C GLY A 82 -17.06 -1.79 3.25
N VAL A 83 -16.23 -2.68 2.71
CA VAL A 83 -15.45 -3.65 3.49
C VAL A 83 -13.98 -3.48 3.16
N LEU A 84 -13.18 -3.33 4.21
CA LEU A 84 -11.73 -3.33 4.11
C LEU A 84 -11.19 -4.73 4.38
N HIS A 85 -10.36 -5.22 3.47
CA HIS A 85 -9.61 -6.46 3.63
C HIS A 85 -8.14 -6.10 3.81
N GLY A 86 -7.51 -6.67 4.83
CA GLY A 86 -6.07 -6.53 5.06
C GLY A 86 -5.39 -7.89 4.97
N PHE A 87 -4.21 -7.92 4.37
CA PHE A 87 -3.30 -9.07 4.45
C PHE A 87 -1.92 -8.55 4.84
N SER A 88 -1.21 -9.30 5.67
CA SER A 88 0.19 -9.04 5.99
C SER A 88 1.03 -10.21 5.53
N ASP A 89 2.26 -9.91 5.11
CA ASP A 89 3.32 -10.89 4.83
C ASP A 89 3.63 -11.86 5.99
N ARG A 90 3.23 -11.54 7.24
CA ARG A 90 3.30 -12.46 8.39
C ARG A 90 2.04 -13.28 8.62
N SER A 91 0.96 -12.96 7.89
CA SER A 91 -0.30 -13.67 7.98
C SER A 91 -0.45 -14.72 6.89
N VAL A 92 -1.22 -15.76 7.20
CA VAL A 92 -1.64 -16.78 6.24
C VAL A 92 -3.06 -16.55 5.70
N ARG A 93 -3.74 -15.47 6.11
CA ARG A 93 -5.15 -15.24 5.75
C ARG A 93 -5.49 -13.76 5.56
N TRP A 94 -6.58 -13.52 4.84
CA TRP A 94 -7.19 -12.19 4.77
C TRP A 94 -7.96 -11.86 6.05
N PHE A 95 -7.75 -10.64 6.55
CA PHE A 95 -8.51 -10.06 7.64
C PHE A 95 -9.61 -9.17 7.09
N LYS A 96 -10.85 -9.47 7.46
CA LYS A 96 -11.96 -8.54 7.28
C LYS A 96 -11.93 -7.51 8.41
N ILE A 97 -11.67 -6.26 8.06
CA ILE A 97 -11.67 -5.12 8.98
C ILE A 97 -13.01 -4.38 8.77
N PRO A 98 -13.86 -4.28 9.80
CA PRO A 98 -15.16 -3.62 9.70
C PRO A 98 -14.99 -2.10 9.73
N VAL A 99 -14.30 -1.53 8.73
CA VAL A 99 -14.03 -0.08 8.67
C VAL A 99 -15.32 0.74 8.67
N ALA A 100 -16.42 0.19 8.14
CA ALA A 100 -17.74 0.82 8.20
C ALA A 100 -18.25 1.07 9.62
N GLU A 101 -17.88 0.23 10.60
CA GLU A 101 -18.24 0.45 12.01
C GLU A 101 -17.42 1.60 12.62
N ILE A 102 -16.15 1.73 12.23
CA ILE A 102 -15.28 2.83 12.67
C ILE A 102 -15.77 4.15 12.07
N LEU A 103 -16.22 4.09 10.81
CA LEU A 103 -16.75 5.23 10.06
C LEU A 103 -18.20 5.59 10.44
N ALA A 104 -18.86 4.78 11.26
CA ALA A 104 -20.24 5.00 11.65
C ALA A 104 -20.36 6.31 12.44
N GLY A 105 -21.32 7.15 12.05
CA GLY A 105 -21.53 8.48 12.65
C GLY A 105 -20.82 9.63 11.93
N GLU A 106 -19.69 9.37 11.28
CA GLU A 106 -18.95 10.39 10.52
C GLU A 106 -19.36 10.44 9.05
N ILE A 107 -19.80 9.29 8.52
CA ILE A 107 -20.17 9.12 7.12
C ILE A 107 -21.68 9.04 6.98
N ARG A 108 -22.23 9.82 6.05
CA ARG A 108 -23.66 9.79 5.73
C ARG A 108 -23.98 8.58 4.85
N PRO A 109 -25.18 7.99 4.99
CA PRO A 109 -25.65 6.95 4.07
C PRO A 109 -25.54 7.41 2.61
N GLY A 110 -24.99 6.56 1.75
CA GLY A 110 -24.77 6.85 0.33
C GLY A 110 -23.52 7.68 0.01
N GLU A 111 -22.64 7.97 0.98
CA GLU A 111 -21.32 8.55 0.66
C GLU A 111 -20.44 7.56 -0.12
N ASP A 112 -19.88 8.06 -1.23
CA ASP A 112 -19.02 7.29 -2.12
C ASP A 112 -17.56 7.45 -1.73
N LEU A 113 -17.04 6.43 -1.01
CA LEU A 113 -15.67 6.39 -0.52
C LEU A 113 -14.71 5.63 -1.43
N TYR A 114 -13.48 6.13 -1.51
CA TYR A 114 -12.36 5.48 -2.18
C TYR A 114 -11.12 5.48 -1.28
N LEU A 115 -10.48 4.32 -1.13
CA LEU A 115 -9.21 4.22 -0.40
C LEU A 115 -8.11 4.84 -1.26
N LEU A 116 -7.49 5.91 -0.75
CA LEU A 116 -6.45 6.66 -1.42
C LEU A 116 -5.05 6.09 -1.13
N THR A 117 -4.75 5.92 0.16
CA THR A 117 -3.44 5.46 0.63
C THR A 117 -3.53 4.96 2.07
N ALA A 118 -2.53 4.22 2.51
CA ALA A 118 -2.40 3.71 3.87
C ALA A 118 -0.94 3.86 4.32
N SER A 119 -0.73 4.10 5.61
CA SER A 119 0.60 4.06 6.22
C SER A 119 0.48 3.94 7.73
N GLY A 120 1.18 2.98 8.32
CA GLY A 120 1.07 2.64 9.73
C GLY A 120 -0.39 2.36 10.10
N ASN A 121 -0.86 2.99 11.17
CA ASN A 121 -2.23 2.85 11.65
C ASN A 121 -3.28 3.60 10.80
N PHE A 122 -2.85 4.48 9.89
CA PHE A 122 -3.75 5.39 9.21
C PHE A 122 -4.16 4.91 7.82
N LEU A 123 -5.46 5.04 7.53
CA LEU A 123 -6.05 4.89 6.21
C LEU A 123 -6.63 6.23 5.77
N LEU A 124 -6.45 6.57 4.50
CA LEU A 124 -6.99 7.79 3.94
C LEU A 124 -8.04 7.47 2.88
N PHE A 125 -9.23 8.02 3.04
CA PHE A 125 -10.35 7.87 2.11
C PHE A 125 -10.71 9.22 1.47
N ALA A 126 -11.02 9.22 0.18
CA ALA A 126 -11.74 10.34 -0.45
C ALA A 126 -13.24 10.10 -0.34
N SER A 127 -14.00 11.12 0.07
CA SER A 127 -15.46 11.17 -0.06
C SER A 127 -15.80 12.13 -1.21
N ASN A 128 -16.33 11.58 -2.30
CA ASN A 128 -16.68 12.40 -3.47
C ASN A 128 -17.88 13.29 -3.23
N THR A 129 -18.88 12.77 -2.53
CA THR A 129 -20.16 13.46 -2.28
C THR A 129 -19.94 14.76 -1.52
N HIS A 130 -18.95 14.80 -0.63
CA HIS A 130 -18.66 15.96 0.22
C HIS A 130 -17.32 16.63 -0.10
N SER A 131 -16.66 16.21 -1.19
CA SER A 131 -15.36 16.75 -1.63
C SER A 131 -14.35 16.87 -0.48
N GLY A 132 -14.27 15.83 0.34
CA GLY A 132 -13.49 15.80 1.57
C GLY A 132 -12.61 14.57 1.66
N ILE A 133 -11.62 14.64 2.55
CA ILE A 133 -10.79 13.49 2.90
C ILE A 133 -11.15 13.03 4.31
N ILE A 134 -11.18 11.71 4.51
CA ILE A 134 -11.41 11.09 5.81
C ILE A 134 -10.18 10.27 6.14
N ALA A 135 -9.52 10.61 7.24
CA ALA A 135 -8.47 9.80 7.83
C ALA A 135 -9.07 8.89 8.90
N VAL A 136 -8.66 7.62 8.91
CA VAL A 136 -9.11 6.61 9.87
C VAL A 136 -7.87 6.02 10.56
N ASP A 137 -7.78 6.15 11.87
CA ASP A 137 -6.86 5.39 12.71
C ASP A 137 -7.49 4.03 13.03
N LEU A 138 -6.91 2.97 12.47
CA LEU A 138 -7.39 1.60 12.65
C LEU A 138 -7.28 1.09 14.08
N VAL A 139 -6.21 1.47 14.80
CA VAL A 139 -5.91 0.95 16.14
C VAL A 139 -6.62 1.80 17.20
N GLY A 140 -6.54 3.12 17.07
CA GLY A 140 -7.24 4.07 17.94
C GLY A 140 -8.75 4.14 17.68
N LYS A 141 -9.22 3.65 16.53
CA LYS A 141 -10.62 3.76 16.06
C LYS A 141 -11.11 5.21 16.00
N ILE A 142 -10.22 6.12 15.62
CA ILE A 142 -10.51 7.55 15.51
C ILE A 142 -10.71 7.87 14.03
N VAL A 143 -11.70 8.71 13.75
CA VAL A 143 -11.97 9.23 12.41
C VAL A 143 -11.77 10.74 12.42
N THR A 144 -11.06 11.25 11.43
CA THR A 144 -10.81 12.67 11.27
C THR A 144 -11.22 13.11 9.88
N ARG A 145 -12.18 14.02 9.79
CA ARG A 145 -12.59 14.64 8.53
C ARG A 145 -11.72 15.85 8.25
N ILE A 146 -10.98 15.78 7.14
CA ILE A 146 -10.16 16.88 6.63
C ILE A 146 -11.04 17.67 5.66
N SER A 147 -11.56 18.79 6.15
CA SER A 147 -12.36 19.73 5.36
C SER A 147 -11.50 20.52 4.37
N SER A 148 -12.14 21.04 3.33
CA SER A 148 -11.53 21.97 2.35
C SER A 148 -10.26 21.43 1.68
N CYS A 149 -10.26 20.15 1.32
CA CYS A 149 -9.10 19.55 0.69
C CYS A 149 -8.90 20.07 -0.75
N PRO A 150 -7.71 20.61 -1.10
CA PRO A 150 -7.43 21.09 -2.45
C PRO A 150 -7.44 19.99 -3.52
N LEU A 151 -7.42 18.72 -3.09
CA LEU A 151 -7.40 17.54 -3.94
C LEU A 151 -8.69 17.42 -4.80
N GLY A 152 -9.83 17.96 -4.33
CA GLY A 152 -11.13 17.86 -5.00
C GLY A 152 -11.68 16.43 -5.08
N PRO A 153 -12.80 16.21 -5.82
CA PRO A 153 -13.44 14.89 -5.95
C PRO A 153 -12.61 13.89 -6.77
N ARG A 154 -12.88 12.58 -6.57
CA ARG A 154 -12.05 11.45 -7.04
C ARG A 154 -12.86 10.27 -7.60
N GLY A 155 -12.87 10.09 -8.92
CA GLY A 155 -13.57 8.95 -9.55
C GLY A 155 -12.99 7.56 -9.21
N THR A 156 -13.77 6.51 -9.48
CA THR A 156 -13.39 5.07 -9.43
C THR A 156 -12.16 4.70 -10.27
N SER A 157 -11.69 5.61 -11.14
CA SER A 157 -10.52 5.42 -12.01
C SER A 157 -9.27 6.18 -11.52
N SER A 158 -9.39 6.96 -10.45
CA SER A 158 -8.31 7.85 -9.95
C SER A 158 -7.30 7.18 -9.01
N TRP A 159 -7.29 5.85 -8.99
CA TRP A 159 -6.67 4.98 -7.97
C TRP A 159 -5.16 4.85 -8.03
N ARG A 160 -4.52 5.80 -8.68
CA ARG A 160 -3.07 5.89 -8.74
C ARG A 160 -2.72 7.33 -8.58
N ARG A 161 -2.24 7.73 -7.41
CA ARG A 161 -1.21 8.77 -7.40
C ARG A 161 -0.08 8.32 -6.53
N SER A 162 0.93 7.80 -7.20
CA SER A 162 2.33 7.91 -6.82
C SER A 162 2.75 9.36 -6.49
N GLY A 163 1.88 10.34 -6.76
CA GLY A 163 1.95 11.72 -6.33
C GLY A 163 1.38 12.03 -4.96
N MET A 164 1.04 11.02 -4.14
CA MET A 164 0.60 11.24 -2.76
C MET A 164 1.35 10.33 -1.77
N LYS A 165 1.53 10.82 -0.54
CA LYS A 165 2.17 10.08 0.56
C LYS A 165 1.47 10.39 1.87
N LEU A 166 1.25 9.35 2.67
CA LEU A 166 0.82 9.46 4.06
C LEU A 166 2.00 9.08 4.94
N VAL A 167 2.35 9.94 5.88
CA VAL A 167 3.54 9.79 6.73
C VAL A 167 3.10 9.92 8.19
N PRO A 168 3.01 8.82 8.95
CA PRO A 168 2.79 8.87 10.40
C PRO A 168 3.93 9.64 11.08
N ASP A 169 3.62 10.38 12.14
CA ASP A 169 4.62 11.07 12.94
C ASP A 169 5.34 10.05 13.84
N PRO A 170 6.67 9.87 13.71
CA PRO A 170 7.40 8.92 14.54
C PRO A 170 7.40 9.30 16.03
N SER A 171 7.19 10.58 16.36
CA SER A 171 7.18 11.09 17.74
C SER A 171 5.82 10.96 18.40
N ASN A 172 4.74 10.95 17.61
CA ASN A 172 3.38 10.81 18.10
C ASN A 172 2.54 9.95 17.15
N PRO A 173 2.26 8.68 17.51
CA PRO A 173 1.52 7.74 16.67
C PRO A 173 0.09 8.18 16.32
N SER A 174 -0.47 9.17 17.03
CA SER A 174 -1.80 9.74 16.78
C SER A 174 -1.78 10.85 15.72
N HIS A 175 -0.60 11.25 15.25
CA HIS A 175 -0.44 12.27 14.23
C HIS A 175 0.14 11.68 12.94
N PHE A 176 -0.25 12.29 11.84
CA PHE A 176 0.24 12.05 10.50
C PHE A 176 0.37 13.35 9.71
N ARG A 177 1.15 13.28 8.64
CA ARG A 177 1.20 14.25 7.55
C ARG A 177 0.68 13.59 6.28
N PHE A 178 -0.23 14.27 5.59
CA PHE A 178 -0.68 13.86 4.27
C PHE A 178 -0.14 14.84 3.23
N MET A 179 0.53 14.32 2.22
CA MET A 179 1.14 15.12 1.17
C MET A 179 0.65 14.65 -0.19
N PHE A 180 0.40 15.60 -1.08
CA PHE A 180 0.22 15.30 -2.49
C PHE A 180 0.73 16.43 -3.37
N ALA A 181 1.09 16.10 -4.60
CA ALA A 181 1.59 17.04 -5.58
C ALA A 181 0.65 17.08 -6.79
N GLU A 182 0.34 18.28 -7.27
CA GLU A 182 -0.45 18.50 -8.49
C GLU A 182 0.10 19.64 -9.34
N MET A 183 -0.24 19.63 -10.63
CA MET A 183 0.05 20.73 -11.54
C MET A 183 -1.11 21.74 -11.48
N VAL A 184 -0.88 22.92 -10.89
CA VAL A 184 -1.85 24.02 -10.82
C VAL A 184 -1.38 25.14 -11.73
N ASN A 185 -2.19 25.51 -12.74
CA ASN A 185 -1.80 26.51 -13.74
C ASN A 185 -0.43 26.24 -14.38
N ASN A 186 -0.17 24.97 -14.69
CA ASN A 186 1.11 24.48 -15.24
C ASN A 186 2.34 24.67 -14.31
N ARG A 187 2.11 24.92 -13.01
CA ARG A 187 3.15 24.95 -11.97
C ARG A 187 3.02 23.74 -11.05
N PRO A 188 4.12 23.06 -10.71
CA PRO A 188 4.10 22.03 -9.69
C PRO A 188 3.86 22.64 -8.30
N VAL A 189 2.84 22.14 -7.61
CA VAL A 189 2.48 22.60 -6.27
C VAL A 189 2.43 21.41 -5.32
N LEU A 190 3.09 21.55 -4.18
CA LEU A 190 3.01 20.63 -3.06
C LEU A 190 1.93 21.10 -2.09
N PHE A 191 1.04 20.19 -1.72
CA PHE A 191 0.08 20.37 -0.64
C PHE A 191 0.43 19.43 0.51
N THR A 192 0.53 19.99 1.71
CA THR A 192 0.82 19.23 2.94
C THR A 192 -0.24 19.55 3.99
N TYR A 193 -0.94 18.51 4.46
CA TYR A 193 -1.80 18.58 5.63
C TYR A 193 -1.07 18.06 6.85
N TYR A 194 -1.14 18.82 7.94
CA TYR A 194 -0.60 18.44 9.25
C TYR A 194 -1.77 18.15 10.19
N SER A 195 -1.90 16.91 10.65
CA SER A 195 -3.01 16.51 11.54
C SER A 195 -2.91 17.07 12.96
N ASN A 196 -1.72 17.44 13.42
CA ASN A 196 -1.52 18.02 14.76
C ASN A 196 -2.09 19.44 14.88
N THR A 197 -1.97 20.25 13.82
CA THR A 197 -2.53 21.61 13.73
C THR A 197 -3.84 21.67 12.95
N ALA A 198 -4.21 20.58 12.29
CA ALA A 198 -5.33 20.50 11.35
C ALA A 198 -5.26 21.55 10.22
N THR A 199 -4.05 21.91 9.77
CA THR A 199 -3.83 22.94 8.75
C THR A 199 -3.25 22.40 7.45
N TRP A 200 -3.63 23.05 6.35
CA TRP A 200 -3.01 22.88 5.03
C TRP A 200 -1.88 23.90 4.84
N HIS A 201 -0.77 23.44 4.27
CA HIS A 201 0.32 24.26 3.77
C HIS A 201 0.51 23.97 2.29
N THR A 202 0.76 25.03 1.53
CA THR A 202 0.99 24.96 0.09
C THR A 202 2.36 25.54 -0.23
N LYS A 203 3.13 24.86 -1.07
CA LYS A 203 4.43 25.34 -1.55
C LYS A 203 4.55 25.15 -3.05
N GLU A 204 4.89 26.21 -3.74
CA GLU A 204 5.39 26.13 -5.11
C GLU A 204 6.86 25.68 -5.10
N THR A 205 7.28 25.00 -6.16
CA THR A 205 8.66 24.55 -6.32
C THR A 205 9.56 25.68 -6.79
N GLU A 206 10.80 25.71 -6.31
CA GLU A 206 11.86 26.50 -6.92
C GLU A 206 12.59 25.63 -7.96
N ASP A 207 12.71 26.13 -9.19
CA ASP A 207 13.54 25.51 -10.23
C ASP A 207 15.02 25.59 -9.81
N THR A 208 15.50 24.53 -9.15
CA THR A 208 16.92 24.41 -8.77
C THR A 208 17.60 23.41 -9.69
N THR A 209 18.58 23.88 -10.45
CA THR A 209 19.30 23.11 -11.49
C THR A 209 20.36 22.16 -10.94
N ASN A 210 20.73 22.27 -9.66
CA ASN A 210 21.77 21.44 -9.04
C ASN A 210 21.15 20.44 -8.05
N TRP A 211 20.78 19.27 -8.55
CA TRP A 211 20.35 18.14 -7.74
C TRP A 211 21.43 17.07 -7.68
N GLU A 212 21.93 16.82 -6.46
CA GLU A 212 22.62 15.59 -6.13
C GLU A 212 21.83 14.90 -5.02
N VAL A 213 21.38 13.67 -5.27
CA VAL A 213 20.81 12.83 -4.20
C VAL A 213 21.92 12.54 -3.20
N LYS A 214 21.86 13.12 -2.00
CA LYS A 214 22.62 12.56 -0.87
C LYS A 214 22.00 11.22 -0.53
N LYS A 215 22.74 10.13 -0.75
CA LYS A 215 22.29 8.72 -0.56
C LYS A 215 21.71 8.37 0.83
N ASN A 216 21.67 9.31 1.79
CA ASN A 216 21.21 9.11 3.17
C ASN A 216 20.15 10.13 3.64
N SER A 217 19.55 10.95 2.77
CA SER A 217 18.44 11.82 3.17
C SER A 217 17.09 11.10 3.05
N ASN A 218 16.24 11.20 4.07
CA ASN A 218 14.82 10.80 3.98
C ASN A 218 14.12 11.72 2.97
N VAL A 219 14.15 11.35 1.70
CA VAL A 219 13.51 12.07 0.61
C VAL A 219 12.28 11.29 0.17
N LEU A 220 11.16 11.97 0.08
CA LEU A 220 9.92 11.44 -0.46
C LEU A 220 9.79 11.86 -1.91
N PHE A 221 9.24 10.98 -2.74
CA PHE A 221 9.06 11.23 -4.16
C PHE A 221 7.57 11.16 -4.51
N LEU A 222 7.09 12.17 -5.23
CA LEU A 222 5.70 12.34 -5.63
C LEU A 222 5.62 12.50 -7.16
N SER A 223 5.02 11.54 -7.86
CA SER A 223 4.81 11.64 -9.32
C SER A 223 3.74 12.68 -9.67
N LEU A 224 4.06 13.63 -10.55
CA LEU A 224 3.17 14.71 -10.97
C LEU A 224 2.55 14.46 -12.33
N SER A 225 3.38 14.16 -13.33
CA SER A 225 2.94 13.88 -14.69
C SER A 225 3.89 12.90 -15.37
N ASN A 226 3.35 12.06 -16.25
CA ASN A 226 4.13 11.09 -16.99
C ASN A 226 3.78 11.21 -18.46
N ARG A 227 4.74 11.70 -19.25
CA ARG A 227 4.68 11.82 -20.71
C ARG A 227 5.49 10.69 -21.35
N PRO A 228 5.34 10.46 -22.66
CA PRO A 228 6.00 9.36 -23.36
C PRO A 228 7.52 9.22 -23.13
N HIS A 229 8.22 10.34 -22.99
CA HIS A 229 9.69 10.36 -22.89
C HIS A 229 10.20 11.08 -21.63
N GLU A 230 9.30 11.59 -20.80
CA GLU A 230 9.64 12.45 -19.67
C GLU A 230 8.62 12.26 -18.55
N SER A 231 9.11 11.97 -17.36
CA SER A 231 8.29 12.03 -16.14
C SER A 231 8.63 13.30 -15.39
N THR A 232 7.63 13.89 -14.72
CA THR A 232 7.84 14.94 -13.73
C THR A 232 7.61 14.33 -12.36
N VAL A 233 8.65 14.34 -11.52
CA VAL A 233 8.62 13.81 -10.16
C VAL A 233 9.06 14.92 -9.22
N MET A 234 8.33 15.11 -8.14
CA MET A 234 8.67 16.05 -7.08
C MET A 234 9.40 15.30 -5.97
N SER A 235 10.56 15.79 -5.55
CA SER A 235 11.26 15.31 -4.37
C SER A 235 11.04 16.26 -3.20
N VAL A 236 10.70 15.73 -2.04
CA VAL A 236 10.40 16.47 -0.81
C VAL A 236 11.28 15.91 0.30
N ASP A 237 12.05 16.77 0.96
CA ASP A 237 12.79 16.37 2.17
C ASP A 237 11.78 16.07 3.30
N ASP A 238 11.81 14.86 3.85
CA ASP A 238 10.96 14.42 4.96
C ASP A 238 11.38 15.05 6.30
N GLY A 239 12.60 15.59 6.38
CA GLY A 239 13.17 16.22 7.56
C GLY A 239 12.44 17.49 8.00
N SER A 240 12.40 17.73 9.32
CA SER A 240 11.64 18.79 10.01
C SER A 240 11.98 20.25 9.64
N ILE A 241 12.81 20.48 8.63
CA ILE A 241 13.16 21.83 8.19
C ILE A 241 12.04 22.32 7.27
N ILE A 242 11.07 22.99 7.90
CA ILE A 242 9.93 23.68 7.28
C ILE A 242 10.38 24.64 6.15
N ASN A 243 11.66 25.00 6.07
CA ASN A 243 12.19 25.98 5.11
C ASN A 243 12.83 25.40 3.84
N ARG A 244 12.81 24.08 3.60
CA ARG A 244 13.25 23.55 2.29
C ARG A 244 12.12 23.52 1.28
N PHE A 245 12.41 23.97 0.06
CA PHE A 245 11.49 23.94 -1.07
C PHE A 245 11.49 22.55 -1.72
N PRO A 246 10.32 22.06 -2.17
CA PRO A 246 10.25 20.86 -2.99
C PRO A 246 11.01 21.10 -4.29
N ARG A 247 11.67 20.05 -4.80
CA ARG A 247 12.44 20.12 -6.05
C ARG A 247 11.78 19.28 -7.13
N ILE A 248 11.98 19.67 -8.38
CA ILE A 248 11.43 18.98 -9.54
C ILE A 248 12.51 18.23 -10.28
N LEU A 249 12.28 16.94 -10.43
CA LEU A 249 13.08 16.03 -11.23
C LEU A 249 12.31 15.75 -12.53
N ARG A 250 13.05 15.74 -13.65
CA ARG A 250 12.50 15.42 -14.98
C ARG A 250 13.20 14.21 -15.59
N PRO A 251 13.09 13.01 -14.97
CA PRO A 251 13.78 11.85 -15.47
C PRO A 251 13.27 11.44 -16.85
N ARG A 252 14.20 11.29 -17.78
CA ARG A 252 13.98 10.87 -19.17
C ARG A 252 14.44 9.45 -19.38
N ILE A 253 13.81 8.74 -20.31
CA ILE A 253 14.31 7.42 -20.72
C ILE A 253 15.47 7.65 -21.69
N ASN A 254 16.64 7.07 -21.41
CA ASN A 254 17.80 7.20 -22.28
C ASN A 254 17.52 6.56 -23.66
N GLN A 255 17.84 7.26 -24.76
CA GLN A 255 17.65 6.76 -26.14
C GLN A 255 18.38 5.42 -26.40
N ASP A 256 19.49 5.15 -25.72
CA ASP A 256 20.18 3.85 -25.84
C ASP A 256 19.42 2.72 -25.13
N ALA A 257 18.74 3.03 -24.02
CA ALA A 257 17.81 2.11 -23.38
C ALA A 257 16.55 1.89 -24.25
N ILE A 258 16.13 2.91 -25.01
CA ILE A 258 15.10 2.76 -26.07
C ILE A 258 15.62 1.84 -27.18
N ARG A 259 16.90 1.90 -27.57
CA ARG A 259 17.44 1.02 -28.63
C ARG A 259 17.59 -0.44 -28.19
N GLN A 260 17.99 -0.66 -26.94
CA GLN A 260 18.12 -2.01 -26.36
C GLN A 260 16.77 -2.60 -25.91
N CYS A 261 15.80 -1.74 -25.58
CA CYS A 261 14.43 -2.11 -25.24
C CYS A 261 13.42 -1.19 -25.97
N PRO A 262 13.24 -1.32 -27.30
CA PRO A 262 12.34 -0.47 -28.09
C PRO A 262 10.89 -0.49 -27.58
N SER A 263 10.53 -1.58 -26.92
CA SER A 263 9.20 -1.86 -26.43
C SER A 263 8.85 -1.29 -25.05
N SER A 264 9.78 -0.69 -24.28
CA SER A 264 9.50 -0.16 -22.92
C SER A 264 9.08 1.31 -22.91
N VAL A 265 8.93 1.91 -24.10
CA VAL A 265 8.75 3.37 -24.31
C VAL A 265 7.44 3.69 -25.04
N GLY A 266 6.63 2.66 -25.35
CA GLY A 266 5.37 2.78 -26.08
C GLY A 266 4.23 3.39 -25.27
N PHE A 267 4.19 4.72 -25.18
CA PHE A 267 2.99 5.44 -24.71
C PHE A 267 2.02 5.81 -25.85
N SER A 268 2.26 5.28 -27.05
CA SER A 268 1.37 5.50 -28.18
C SER A 268 0.10 4.69 -27.98
N ARG A 269 -1.02 5.40 -27.86
CA ARG A 269 -2.39 4.86 -27.94
C ARG A 269 -2.65 4.10 -29.26
N ASN A 270 -1.73 4.24 -30.24
CA ASN A 270 -1.83 3.69 -31.59
C ASN A 270 -0.91 2.49 -31.84
N ASP A 271 -0.04 2.08 -30.90
CA ASP A 271 0.69 0.82 -31.04
C ASP A 271 -0.21 -0.32 -30.53
N LEU A 272 -1.11 -0.77 -31.42
CA LEU A 272 -2.21 -1.67 -31.08
C LEU A 272 -1.73 -3.04 -30.56
N GLU A 273 -0.47 -3.43 -30.76
CA GLU A 273 0.00 -4.79 -30.48
C GLU A 273 0.51 -5.02 -29.05
N SER A 274 1.09 -4.03 -28.38
CA SER A 274 1.58 -4.18 -26.99
C SER A 274 1.11 -3.04 -26.10
N GLN A 275 0.28 -3.38 -25.10
CA GLN A 275 -0.14 -2.40 -24.09
C GLN A 275 0.88 -2.35 -22.96
N LEU A 276 1.40 -1.15 -22.68
CA LEU A 276 2.28 -0.89 -21.55
C LEU A 276 1.51 -0.34 -20.37
N LEU A 277 1.79 -0.90 -19.19
CA LEU A 277 1.28 -0.42 -17.92
C LEU A 277 2.43 0.16 -17.09
N HIS A 278 2.26 1.39 -16.66
CA HIS A 278 3.22 2.10 -15.83
C HIS A 278 2.65 2.27 -14.42
N ILE A 279 3.41 1.83 -13.44
CA ILE A 279 3.10 1.98 -12.01
C ILE A 279 4.26 2.76 -11.41
N HIS A 280 3.98 3.91 -10.84
CA HIS A 280 5.01 4.73 -10.19
C HIS A 280 4.86 4.61 -8.67
N GLY A 281 5.94 4.82 -7.93
CA GLY A 281 5.91 4.87 -6.48
C GLY A 281 7.30 5.15 -5.96
N ASP A 282 7.41 6.07 -5.00
CA ASP A 282 8.70 6.52 -4.48
C ASP A 282 9.65 6.92 -5.63
N GLU A 283 10.95 6.61 -5.56
CA GLU A 283 11.93 6.87 -6.60
C GLU A 283 11.93 5.84 -7.76
N TYR A 284 10.90 5.00 -7.83
CA TYR A 284 10.83 3.90 -8.80
C TYR A 284 9.61 3.99 -9.71
N LYS A 285 9.72 3.29 -10.84
CA LYS A 285 8.58 2.90 -11.65
C LYS A 285 8.71 1.45 -12.08
N VAL A 286 7.58 0.80 -12.24
CA VAL A 286 7.45 -0.51 -12.84
C VAL A 286 6.77 -0.38 -14.18
N VAL A 287 7.38 -1.00 -15.20
CA VAL A 287 6.86 -1.08 -16.56
C VAL A 287 6.48 -2.52 -16.83
N ILE A 288 5.21 -2.74 -17.18
CA ILE A 288 4.67 -4.07 -17.45
C ILE A 288 4.22 -4.11 -18.90
N ARG A 289 4.69 -5.11 -19.63
CA ARG A 289 4.25 -5.38 -20.99
C ARG A 289 3.20 -6.47 -20.99
N LEU A 290 2.10 -6.18 -21.67
CA LEU A 290 1.03 -7.14 -21.92
C LEU A 290 1.05 -7.54 -23.40
N ASP A 291 1.05 -8.84 -23.66
CA ASP A 291 0.84 -9.41 -25.00
C ASP A 291 -0.59 -9.96 -25.10
N ARG A 292 -1.18 -9.88 -26.29
CA ARG A 292 -2.50 -10.47 -26.55
C ARG A 292 -2.37 -11.97 -26.80
N ILE A 293 -3.27 -12.76 -26.22
CA ILE A 293 -3.32 -14.21 -26.50
C ILE A 293 -4.02 -14.45 -27.84
N ASP A 294 -5.05 -13.65 -28.17
CA ASP A 294 -5.90 -13.80 -29.36
C ASP A 294 -6.23 -12.44 -29.99
N ASN A 295 -7.00 -12.45 -31.10
CA ASN A 295 -7.62 -11.25 -31.68
C ASN A 295 -8.62 -10.54 -30.74
N SER A 296 -8.94 -11.14 -29.58
CA SER A 296 -9.75 -10.51 -28.54
C SER A 296 -8.98 -9.41 -27.81
N LYS A 297 -9.55 -8.19 -27.79
CA LYS A 297 -9.01 -7.05 -27.01
C LYS A 297 -9.01 -7.30 -25.49
N MET A 298 -9.73 -8.31 -25.00
CA MET A 298 -9.95 -8.57 -23.58
C MET A 298 -9.06 -9.68 -22.98
N ASN A 299 -8.27 -10.39 -23.80
CA ASN A 299 -7.40 -11.47 -23.33
C ASN A 299 -5.93 -11.11 -23.50
N LYS A 300 -5.30 -10.70 -22.39
CA LYS A 300 -3.88 -10.32 -22.36
C LYS A 300 -3.14 -11.10 -21.29
N VAL A 301 -1.87 -11.38 -21.52
CA VAL A 301 -0.96 -11.99 -20.54
C VAL A 301 0.25 -11.09 -20.33
N MET A 302 0.75 -11.08 -19.11
CA MET A 302 1.98 -10.38 -18.79
C MET A 302 3.17 -11.07 -19.47
N LYS A 303 3.87 -10.32 -20.31
CA LYS A 303 5.07 -10.79 -21.02
C LYS A 303 6.34 -10.45 -20.25
N SER A 304 6.40 -9.25 -19.69
CA SER A 304 7.56 -8.77 -18.94
C SER A 304 7.14 -7.78 -17.87
N LEU A 305 7.96 -7.71 -16.83
CA LEU A 305 7.89 -6.72 -15.76
C LEU A 305 9.31 -6.21 -15.48
N GLU A 306 9.46 -4.90 -15.49
CA GLU A 306 10.75 -4.23 -15.33
C GLU A 306 10.67 -3.16 -14.24
N VAL A 307 11.69 -3.07 -13.40
CA VAL A 307 11.85 -2.05 -12.36
C VAL A 307 12.88 -1.04 -12.83
N TRP A 308 12.51 0.24 -12.73
CA TRP A 308 13.36 1.37 -13.09
C TRP A 308 13.46 2.33 -11.93
N GLU A 309 14.64 2.93 -11.74
CA GLU A 309 14.97 3.88 -10.68
C GLU A 309 15.34 5.23 -11.29
N ILE A 310 15.09 6.31 -10.55
CA ILE A 310 15.60 7.64 -10.91
C ILE A 310 17.12 7.67 -10.68
N SER A 311 17.88 8.10 -11.68
CA SER A 311 19.34 8.26 -11.58
C SER A 311 19.72 9.20 -10.43
N SER A 312 20.95 9.08 -9.93
CA SER A 312 21.43 9.91 -8.81
C SER A 312 21.43 11.41 -9.08
N ASN A 313 21.44 11.83 -10.34
CA ASN A 313 21.33 13.21 -10.78
C ASN A 313 19.88 13.64 -11.10
N GLY A 314 18.89 12.74 -11.00
CA GLY A 314 17.48 13.05 -11.21
C GLY A 314 17.04 13.18 -12.68
N GLU A 315 17.96 13.02 -13.63
CA GLU A 315 17.72 13.33 -15.05
C GLU A 315 17.29 12.11 -15.88
N LYS A 316 17.52 10.89 -15.41
CA LYS A 316 17.30 9.66 -16.18
C LYS A 316 16.53 8.62 -15.40
N TRP A 317 15.82 7.78 -16.14
CA TRP A 317 15.34 6.48 -15.65
C TRP A 317 16.36 5.41 -15.99
N GLU A 318 16.79 4.65 -15.00
CA GLU A 318 17.77 3.57 -15.12
C GLU A 318 17.10 2.22 -14.82
N LEU A 319 17.30 1.25 -15.70
CA LEU A 319 16.77 -0.11 -15.51
C LEU A 319 17.54 -0.77 -14.35
N VAL A 320 16.80 -1.21 -13.33
CA VAL A 320 17.37 -1.88 -12.16
C VAL A 320 17.35 -3.38 -12.35
N SER A 321 16.20 -3.94 -12.71
CA SER A 321 16.01 -5.39 -12.84
C SER A 321 14.81 -5.72 -13.71
N ARG A 322 14.84 -6.92 -14.30
CA ARG A 322 13.75 -7.52 -15.05
C ARG A 322 13.30 -8.78 -14.33
N ALA A 323 12.00 -8.91 -14.12
CA ALA A 323 11.42 -10.09 -13.48
C ALA A 323 11.69 -11.35 -14.33
N PRO A 324 12.21 -12.43 -13.73
CA PRO A 324 12.37 -13.72 -14.40
C PRO A 324 11.04 -14.27 -14.94
N SER A 325 11.12 -15.14 -15.96
CA SER A 325 9.91 -15.69 -16.60
C SER A 325 9.05 -16.54 -15.66
N GLU A 326 9.68 -17.07 -14.60
CA GLU A 326 9.11 -17.97 -13.60
C GLU A 326 8.22 -17.22 -12.60
N VAL A 327 8.52 -15.93 -12.34
CA VAL A 327 7.72 -15.09 -11.43
C VAL A 327 6.63 -14.32 -12.17
N ILE A 328 6.66 -14.31 -13.50
CA ILE A 328 5.66 -13.64 -14.34
C ILE A 328 4.38 -14.49 -14.40
N SER A 329 3.26 -13.90 -13.96
CA SER A 329 1.96 -14.52 -14.06
C SER A 329 1.56 -14.76 -15.53
N LYS A 330 1.37 -16.04 -15.87
CA LYS A 330 0.84 -16.48 -17.17
C LYS A 330 -0.69 -16.45 -17.26
N LYS A 331 -1.37 -15.99 -16.20
CA LYS A 331 -2.84 -15.92 -16.18
C LYS A 331 -3.35 -14.80 -17.11
N PRO A 332 -4.43 -15.04 -17.87
CA PRO A 332 -5.05 -14.01 -18.69
C PRO A 332 -5.65 -12.91 -17.80
N CYS A 333 -5.66 -11.69 -18.32
CA CYS A 333 -6.27 -10.52 -17.71
C CYS A 333 -6.87 -9.61 -18.79
N GLY A 334 -8.04 -9.03 -18.50
CA GLY A 334 -8.64 -7.97 -19.31
C GLY A 334 -8.24 -6.58 -18.81
N VAL A 335 -8.24 -6.42 -17.48
CA VAL A 335 -7.79 -5.20 -16.79
C VAL A 335 -6.65 -5.55 -15.86
N MET A 336 -5.61 -4.72 -15.85
CA MET A 336 -4.51 -4.79 -14.90
C MET A 336 -4.23 -3.41 -14.31
N MET A 337 -4.01 -3.38 -13.01
CA MET A 337 -3.59 -2.18 -12.28
C MET A 337 -2.68 -2.56 -11.12
N GLY A 338 -2.03 -1.57 -10.51
CA GLY A 338 -1.23 -1.86 -9.33
C GLY A 338 -0.69 -0.63 -8.62
N CYS A 339 -0.05 -0.89 -7.49
CA CYS A 339 0.67 0.08 -6.69
C CYS A 339 2.07 -0.45 -6.38
N LEU A 340 2.96 0.47 -6.03
CA LEU A 340 4.37 0.21 -5.77
C LEU A 340 4.78 0.94 -4.49
N GLU A 341 5.58 0.26 -3.67
CA GLU A 341 6.19 0.81 -2.47
C GLU A 341 7.63 0.30 -2.34
N ARG A 342 8.56 1.17 -1.97
CA ARG A 342 9.91 0.79 -1.54
C ARG A 342 10.05 0.97 -0.03
N ARG A 343 10.44 -0.10 0.66
CA ARG A 343 10.78 -0.08 2.09
C ARG A 343 11.84 -1.13 2.42
N LEU A 344 12.81 -0.76 3.25
CA LEU A 344 13.91 -1.64 3.72
C LEU A 344 14.70 -2.29 2.57
N GLY A 345 14.98 -1.55 1.50
CA GLY A 345 15.74 -2.05 0.34
C GLY A 345 14.96 -3.00 -0.59
N VAL A 346 13.70 -3.29 -0.26
CA VAL A 346 12.80 -4.13 -1.07
C VAL A 346 11.79 -3.25 -1.79
N ILE A 347 11.64 -3.49 -3.09
CA ILE A 347 10.64 -2.86 -3.96
C ILE A 347 9.47 -3.83 -4.09
N ARG A 348 8.29 -3.42 -3.65
CA ARG A 348 7.09 -4.24 -3.59
C ARG A 348 6.10 -3.78 -4.62
N VAL A 349 5.52 -4.73 -5.33
CA VAL A 349 4.57 -4.49 -6.42
C VAL A 349 3.34 -5.33 -6.19
N ALA A 350 2.19 -4.67 -5.99
CA ALA A 350 0.91 -5.33 -5.96
C ALA A 350 0.18 -5.05 -7.28
N LEU A 351 -0.13 -6.11 -8.02
CA LEU A 351 -0.91 -6.06 -9.24
C LEU A 351 -2.28 -6.68 -9.01
N MET A 352 -3.31 -5.92 -9.35
CA MET A 352 -4.67 -6.42 -9.43
C MET A 352 -5.04 -6.66 -10.88
N THR A 353 -5.56 -7.85 -11.11
CA THR A 353 -6.00 -8.31 -12.43
C THR A 353 -7.47 -8.66 -12.37
N ASN A 354 -8.20 -8.34 -13.44
CA ASN A 354 -9.57 -8.80 -13.64
C ASN A 354 -9.66 -9.51 -14.98
N HIS A 355 -10.21 -10.72 -14.97
CA HIS A 355 -10.56 -11.48 -16.17
C HIS A 355 -12.00 -11.94 -16.02
N GLU A 356 -12.89 -11.45 -16.90
CA GLU A 356 -14.32 -11.84 -16.90
C GLU A 356 -15.02 -11.71 -15.54
N GLY A 357 -14.67 -10.69 -14.75
CA GLY A 357 -15.25 -10.47 -13.42
C GLY A 357 -14.55 -11.21 -12.29
N LEU A 358 -13.60 -12.08 -12.58
CA LEU A 358 -12.73 -12.74 -11.59
C LEU A 358 -11.53 -11.84 -11.28
N TRP A 359 -11.48 -11.37 -10.04
CA TRP A 359 -10.36 -10.57 -9.54
C TRP A 359 -9.26 -11.45 -8.95
N ASN A 360 -8.01 -11.10 -9.22
CA ASN A 360 -6.85 -11.73 -8.62
C ASN A 360 -5.79 -10.68 -8.26
N ILE A 361 -5.04 -10.94 -7.18
CA ILE A 361 -3.95 -10.10 -6.71
C ILE A 361 -2.64 -10.87 -6.88
N ILE A 362 -1.63 -10.21 -7.41
CA ILE A 362 -0.26 -10.70 -7.54
C ILE A 362 0.59 -9.76 -6.70
N TRP A 363 1.34 -10.29 -5.74
CA TRP A 363 2.32 -9.52 -4.99
C TRP A 363 3.72 -10.04 -5.32
N LEU A 364 4.56 -9.15 -5.84
CA LEU A 364 5.96 -9.41 -6.14
C LEU A 364 6.86 -8.51 -5.30
N ASP A 365 7.90 -9.10 -4.73
CA ASP A 365 8.97 -8.40 -4.05
C ASP A 365 10.25 -8.52 -4.86
N TYR A 366 10.98 -7.42 -5.00
CA TYR A 366 12.33 -7.38 -5.54
C TYR A 366 13.28 -6.85 -4.46
N ASP A 367 14.14 -7.74 -3.96
CA ASP A 367 15.20 -7.41 -2.99
C ASP A 367 16.44 -6.94 -3.76
N LYS A 368 16.70 -5.63 -3.70
CA LYS A 368 17.81 -4.99 -4.41
C LYS A 368 19.18 -5.45 -3.91
N HIS A 369 19.29 -5.84 -2.64
CA HIS A 369 20.56 -6.27 -2.05
C HIS A 369 20.93 -7.69 -2.49
N LYS A 370 19.92 -8.53 -2.69
CA LYS A 370 20.09 -9.92 -3.13
C LYS A 370 19.93 -10.11 -4.64
N ASP A 371 19.53 -9.05 -5.36
CA ASP A 371 19.10 -9.11 -6.77
C ASP A 371 18.12 -10.27 -7.02
N LYS A 372 17.10 -10.36 -6.17
CA LYS A 372 16.18 -11.50 -6.15
C LYS A 372 14.73 -11.07 -6.22
N TRP A 373 13.99 -11.72 -7.12
CA TRP A 373 12.54 -11.64 -7.21
C TRP A 373 11.88 -12.76 -6.40
N GLU A 374 10.86 -12.41 -5.63
CA GLU A 374 10.07 -13.36 -4.85
C GLU A 374 8.58 -13.09 -5.03
N TRP A 375 7.80 -14.17 -5.08
CA TRP A 375 6.34 -14.10 -5.10
C TRP A 375 5.83 -14.25 -3.67
N VAL A 376 5.05 -13.27 -3.20
CA VAL A 376 4.42 -13.35 -1.88
C VAL A 376 3.12 -14.13 -2.04
N PRO A 377 3.00 -15.32 -1.43
CA PRO A 377 1.81 -16.16 -1.60
C PRO A 377 0.61 -15.51 -0.94
N LEU A 378 -0.41 -15.21 -1.75
CA LEU A 378 -1.67 -14.66 -1.29
C LEU A 378 -2.75 -15.74 -1.22
N PRO A 379 -3.57 -15.78 -0.14
CA PRO A 379 -4.77 -16.58 -0.14
C PRO A 379 -5.74 -16.12 -1.22
N ASP A 380 -6.59 -17.04 -1.67
CA ASP A 380 -7.58 -16.78 -2.70
C ASP A 380 -8.48 -15.56 -2.40
N CYS A 381 -8.67 -14.71 -3.40
CA CYS A 381 -9.33 -13.42 -3.30
C CYS A 381 -10.84 -13.48 -3.61
N ARG A 382 -11.51 -14.62 -3.35
CA ARG A 382 -12.95 -14.81 -3.63
C ARG A 382 -13.87 -13.73 -3.06
N PHE A 383 -13.45 -13.04 -2.00
CA PHE A 383 -14.21 -11.91 -1.44
C PHE A 383 -14.39 -10.75 -2.43
N LEU A 384 -13.55 -10.66 -3.47
CA LEU A 384 -13.66 -9.67 -4.54
C LEU A 384 -14.72 -10.01 -5.59
N GLN A 385 -15.17 -11.27 -5.66
CA GLN A 385 -16.16 -11.70 -6.66
C GLN A 385 -17.49 -10.95 -6.45
N GLY A 386 -17.99 -10.31 -7.52
CA GLY A 386 -19.22 -9.51 -7.47
C GLY A 386 -19.13 -8.23 -6.64
N SER A 387 -17.93 -7.83 -6.19
CA SER A 387 -17.70 -6.57 -5.49
C SER A 387 -17.11 -5.53 -6.43
N ASN A 388 -17.53 -4.27 -6.26
CA ASN A 388 -16.87 -3.15 -6.90
C ASN A 388 -15.70 -2.78 -6.01
N MET A 389 -14.49 -2.99 -6.48
CA MET A 389 -13.33 -2.52 -5.75
C MET A 389 -13.39 -0.98 -5.65
N ALA A 390 -12.84 -0.41 -4.58
CA ALA A 390 -12.81 1.03 -4.33
C ALA A 390 -11.43 1.54 -3.84
N GLY A 391 -10.40 0.68 -3.82
CA GLY A 391 -9.01 1.08 -3.66
C GLY A 391 -8.11 -0.06 -3.17
N ILE A 392 -6.80 0.08 -3.41
CA ILE A 392 -5.75 -0.81 -2.90
C ILE A 392 -4.53 0.02 -2.49
N SER A 393 -3.92 -0.32 -1.37
CA SER A 393 -2.71 0.37 -0.91
C SER A 393 -1.81 -0.55 -0.08
N PHE A 394 -0.50 -0.34 -0.19
CA PHE A 394 0.44 -0.88 0.78
C PHE A 394 0.45 0.00 2.03
N SER A 395 0.86 -0.59 3.15
CA SER A 395 1.12 0.12 4.39
C SER A 395 2.30 -0.52 5.11
N SER A 396 3.00 0.28 5.90
CA SER A 396 3.83 -0.23 6.99
C SER A 396 3.00 -0.89 8.07
N GLY A 397 3.67 -1.63 8.96
CA GLY A 397 3.03 -2.30 10.10
C GLY A 397 2.15 -1.40 10.94
N LEU A 398 1.14 -2.04 11.52
CA LEU A 398 0.30 -1.43 12.55
C LEU A 398 1.11 -1.33 13.85
N THR A 399 0.76 -0.42 14.74
CA THR A 399 1.46 -0.27 16.03
C THR A 399 0.48 0.05 17.13
N PHE A 400 0.72 -0.45 18.35
CA PHE A 400 -0.01 0.00 19.54
C PHE A 400 0.60 1.30 20.09
N SER A 401 -0.21 2.13 20.72
CA SER A 401 0.27 3.26 21.52
C SER A 401 1.03 2.77 22.75
N LEU A 402 2.17 3.40 23.05
CA LEU A 402 3.00 3.15 24.24
C LEU A 402 2.42 3.75 25.52
#